data_AF-A0A2E0L6C9-F1
#
_entry.id   AF-A0A2E0L6C9-F1
#
_cell.length_a   1.000
_cell.length_b   1.000
_cell.length_c   1.000
_cell.angle_alpha   90.00
_cell.angle_beta   90.00
_cell.angle_gamma   90.00
#
_symmetry.space_group_name_H-M   'P 1'
#
loop_
_entity.id
_entity.type
_entity.pdbx_description
1 polymer ?
#
loop_
_entity_poly.entity_id
_entity_poly.type
_entity_poly.pdbx_seq_one_letter_code
_entity_poly.pdbx_strand_id
1 'polypeptide(L)' 'MYHKSKSGKQEDLVYKTGSIALYTGNYEFVEYVDGTTWPAPTWNERKIPLDRGDVFPPVKSTNKAAWWRYIG' A
#
# COMPACT_ATOMS: atom_id res chain seq x y z
N MET A 1 -10.65 -1.71 8.86
CA MET A 1 -10.49 -0.44 9.60
C MET A 1 -9.74 0.52 8.68
N TYR A 2 -10.40 1.57 8.19
CA TYR A 2 -9.83 2.55 7.27
C TYR A 2 -9.29 3.74 8.08
N HIS A 3 -8.03 4.12 7.89
CA HIS A 3 -7.46 5.34 8.49
C HIS A 3 -7.77 6.54 7.59
N LYS A 4 -8.44 7.54 8.14
CA LYS A 4 -8.91 8.74 7.42
C LYS A 4 -7.86 9.86 7.57
N SER A 5 -6.99 10.05 6.58
CA SER A 5 -6.14 11.24 6.50
C SER A 5 -6.89 12.38 5.79
N LYS A 6 -6.88 13.58 6.37
CA LYS A 6 -7.59 14.76 5.86
C LYS A 6 -6.72 15.52 4.85
N SER A 7 -7.05 15.46 3.56
CA SER A 7 -6.76 16.50 2.57
C SER A 7 -7.72 16.35 1.38
N GLY A 8 -8.28 17.47 0.90
CA GLY A 8 -9.51 17.52 0.08
C GLY A 8 -9.40 17.09 -1.39
N LYS A 9 -8.87 15.90 -1.70
CA LYS A 9 -8.91 15.29 -3.04
C LYS A 9 -9.12 13.78 -2.87
N GLN A 10 -10.11 13.23 -3.59
CA GLN A 10 -10.44 11.80 -3.80
C GLN A 10 -10.06 10.88 -2.62
N GLU A 11 -11.05 10.41 -1.86
CA GLU A 11 -10.87 9.51 -0.71
C GLU A 11 -9.69 8.55 -0.91
N ASP A 12 -8.55 8.82 -0.25
CA ASP A 12 -7.33 8.04 -0.43
C ASP A 12 -7.63 6.59 -0.01
N LEU A 13 -7.84 5.72 -0.99
CA LEU A 13 -8.08 4.31 -0.78
C LEU A 13 -6.75 3.67 -0.38
N VAL A 14 -6.47 3.68 0.93
CA VAL A 14 -5.27 3.10 1.54
C VAL A 14 -5.59 1.76 2.18
N TYR A 15 -4.79 0.76 1.85
CA TYR A 15 -4.96 -0.63 2.26
C TYR A 15 -3.74 -1.11 3.04
N LYS A 16 -3.97 -1.89 4.09
CA LYS A 16 -2.89 -2.51 4.84
C LYS A 16 -2.43 -3.79 4.14
N THR A 17 -1.14 -4.08 4.18
CA THR A 17 -0.62 -5.43 3.90
C THR A 17 -1.47 -6.51 4.58
N GLY A 18 -1.79 -7.57 3.86
CA GLY A 18 -2.70 -8.64 4.29
C GLY A 18 -4.19 -8.35 4.07
N SER A 19 -4.57 -7.14 3.64
CA SER A 19 -5.96 -6.85 3.22
C SER A 19 -6.23 -7.41 1.82
N ILE A 20 -7.50 -7.45 1.42
CA ILE A 20 -7.93 -7.81 0.07
C ILE A 20 -8.02 -6.57 -0.82
N ALA A 21 -7.47 -6.65 -2.03
CA ALA A 21 -7.61 -5.63 -3.06
C ALA A 21 -9.05 -5.55 -3.56
N LEU A 22 -9.67 -4.37 -3.39
CA LEU A 22 -11.05 -4.13 -3.84
C LEU A 22 -11.15 -3.76 -5.33
N TYR A 23 -10.03 -3.36 -5.93
CA TYR A 23 -9.94 -2.89 -7.31
C TYR A 23 -8.75 -3.59 -7.99
N THR A 24 -8.87 -3.83 -9.29
CA THR A 24 -7.71 -4.19 -10.12
C THR A 24 -6.99 -2.89 -10.49
N GLY A 25 -5.67 -2.84 -10.33
CA GLY A 25 -4.88 -1.68 -10.76
C GLY A 25 -3.55 -1.61 -10.03
N ASN A 26 -2.94 -0.42 -10.06
CA ASN A 26 -1.68 -0.20 -9.37
C ASN A 26 -1.87 0.43 -8.00
N TYR A 27 -0.97 0.05 -7.11
CA TYR A 27 -0.91 0.53 -5.75
C TYR A 27 0.48 1.04 -5.42
N GLU A 28 0.55 2.17 -4.73
CA GLU A 28 1.78 2.84 -4.33
C GLU A 28 2.03 2.65 -2.83
N PHE A 29 3.29 2.40 -2.46
CA PHE A 29 3.74 2.41 -1.07
C PHE A 29 3.54 3.79 -0.45
N VAL A 30 2.90 3.84 0.72
CA VAL A 30 2.72 5.06 1.51
C VAL A 30 3.77 5.12 2.62
N GLU A 31 3.70 4.17 3.55
CA GLU A 31 4.58 4.08 4.71
C GLU A 31 4.60 2.66 5.27
N TYR A 32 5.60 2.33 6.09
CA TYR A 32 5.59 1.08 6.83
C TYR A 32 4.61 1.15 7.99
N VAL A 33 3.92 0.03 8.25
CA VAL A 33 2.95 -0.08 9.36
C VAL A 33 3.61 0.07 10.72
N ASP A 34 4.90 -0.29 10.83
CA ASP A 34 5.69 -0.17 12.06
C ASP A 34 6.20 1.26 12.33
N GLY A 35 5.89 2.22 11.44
CA GLY A 35 6.33 3.62 11.54
C GLY A 35 7.80 3.85 11.19
N THR A 36 8.53 2.81 10.77
CA THR A 36 9.91 2.97 10.31
C THR A 36 9.94 3.63 8.93
N THR A 37 11.08 4.22 8.59
CA THR A 37 11.32 4.80 7.25
C THR A 37 12.51 4.14 6.54
N TRP A 38 13.24 3.27 7.24
CA TRP A 38 14.42 2.57 6.73
C TRP A 38 14.32 1.05 7.00
N PRO A 39 14.79 0.20 6.05
CA PRO A 39 15.27 0.53 4.70
C PRO A 39 14.16 1.07 3.81
N ALA A 40 14.46 2.06 2.96
CA ALA A 40 13.48 2.55 2.00
C ALA A 40 13.18 1.46 0.95
N PRO A 41 11.91 1.25 0.56
CA PRO A 41 11.57 0.33 -0.52
C PRO A 41 12.28 0.75 -1.82
N THR A 42 12.69 -0.24 -2.61
CA THR A 42 13.25 0.00 -3.95
C THR A 42 12.19 0.59 -4.88
N TRP A 43 12.61 1.21 -5.99
CA TRP A 43 11.68 1.81 -6.95
C TRP A 43 10.61 0.82 -7.44
N ASN A 44 11.01 -0.42 -7.73
CA ASN A 44 10.09 -1.47 -8.19
C ASN A 44 9.16 -2.00 -7.08
N GLU A 45 9.49 -1.79 -5.82
CA GLU A 45 8.64 -2.20 -4.69
C GLU A 45 7.68 -1.10 -4.24
N ARG A 46 7.95 0.15 -4.60
CA ARG A 46 7.06 1.27 -4.32
C ARG A 46 5.76 1.22 -5.12
N LYS A 47 5.70 0.41 -6.17
CA LYS A 47 4.51 0.23 -6.99
C LYS A 47 4.25 -1.24 -7.24
N ILE A 48 3.05 -1.71 -6.92
CA ILE A 48 2.63 -3.10 -7.16
C ILE A 48 1.35 -3.12 -7.99
N PRO A 49 1.27 -3.97 -9.03
CA PRO A 49 0.00 -4.32 -9.65
C PRO A 49 -0.69 -5.40 -8.82
N LEU A 50 -2.00 -5.27 -8.60
CA LEU A 50 -2.84 -6.29 -7.99
C LEU A 50 -4.15 -6.41 -8.74
N ASP A 51 -4.68 -7.62 -8.81
CA ASP A 51 -6.03 -7.89 -9.25
C ASP A 51 -7.02 -7.82 -8.09
N ARG A 52 -8.30 -7.52 -8.40
CA ARG A 52 -9.36 -7.57 -7.41
C ARG A 52 -9.45 -8.97 -6.79
N GLY A 53 -9.38 -9.04 -5.47
CA GLY A 53 -9.37 -10.30 -4.72
C GLY A 53 -7.97 -10.72 -4.26
N ASP A 54 -6.90 -10.12 -4.79
CA ASP A 54 -5.54 -10.39 -4.34
C ASP A 54 -5.30 -9.87 -2.92
N VAL A 55 -4.32 -10.47 -2.26
CA VAL A 55 -3.85 -10.03 -0.94
C VAL A 55 -2.70 -9.05 -1.10
N PHE A 56 -2.75 -7.91 -0.41
CA PHE A 56 -1.63 -6.96 -0.41
C PHE A 56 -0.36 -7.59 0.18
N PRO A 57 0.74 -7.68 -0.58
CA PRO A 57 1.99 -8.27 -0.11
C PRO A 57 2.75 -7.33 0.84
N PRO A 58 3.65 -7.84 1.68
CA PRO A 58 4.66 -7.02 2.34
C PRO A 58 5.69 -6.49 1.33
N VAL A 59 6.46 -5.49 1.74
CA VAL A 59 7.62 -5.02 0.94
C VAL A 59 8.67 -6.14 0.90
N LYS A 60 8.99 -6.64 -0.30
CA LYS A 60 9.77 -7.87 -0.50
C LYS A 60 11.17 -7.82 0.14
N SER A 61 11.89 -6.71 -0.01
CA SER A 61 13.26 -6.53 0.44
C SER A 61 13.41 -6.48 1.97
N THR A 62 12.37 -6.02 2.67
CA THR A 62 12.40 -5.84 4.12
C THR A 62 11.46 -6.80 4.86
N ASN A 63 10.60 -7.50 4.12
CA ASN A 63 9.49 -8.30 4.63
C ASN A 63 8.58 -7.56 5.63
N LYS A 64 8.52 -6.22 5.51
CA LYS A 64 7.72 -5.37 6.39
C LYS A 64 6.34 -5.12 5.83
N ALA A 65 5.36 -5.04 6.73
CA ALA A 65 4.02 -4.61 6.38
C ALA A 65 4.02 -3.12 6.03
N ALA A 66 3.30 -2.77 4.97
CA ALA A 66 3.13 -1.42 4.48
C ALA A 66 1.66 -1.04 4.29
N TRP A 67 1.44 0.26 4.20
CA TRP A 67 0.22 0.86 3.68
C TRP A 67 0.37 1.12 2.17
N TRP A 68 -0.66 0.76 1.42
CA TRP A 68 -0.70 0.78 -0.03
C TRP A 68 -1.85 1.67 -0.50
N ARG A 69 -1.57 2.69 -1.31
CA ARG A 69 -2.59 3.60 -1.87
C ARG A 69 -2.94 3.20 -3.29
N TYR A 70 -4.21 3.07 -3.62
CA TYR A 70 -4.65 2.88 -5.00
C TYR A 70 -4.36 4.13 -5.85
N ILE A 71 -3.76 3.94 -7.02
CA ILE A 71 -3.39 5.05 -7.93
C ILE A 71 -3.93 4.89 -9.36
N GLY A 72 -4.66 3.82 -9.66
CA GLY A 72 -5.15 3.50 -11.01
C GLY A 72 -4.44 2.31 -11.66
#